data_AF-A0A955JV55-F1
#
_entry.id   AF-A0A955JV55-F1
#
_cell.length_a   1.000
_cell.length_b   1.000
_cell.length_c   1.000
_cell.angle_alpha   90.00
_cell.angle_beta   90.00
_cell.angle_gamma   90.00
#
_symmetry.space_group_name_H-M   'P 1'
#
loop_
_entity.id
_entity.type
_entity.pdbx_description
1 polymer ?
#
loop_
_entity_poly.entity_id
_entity_poly.type
_entity_poly.pdbx_seq_one_letter_code
_entity_poly.pdbx_strand_id
1 'polypeptide(L)'
;MRKVKTSLARVVRRLKSWSRRDWLLRVGAPAIGLIIFIQLCYPADRMLPFTRVDGVSVAGMTRTAAAQLLNQAYDTHSIAIYMGGDKKPVTSPTLKSAGIKVDNTPRIERMNYPWYMRLIPTSLLWAGLKTSPVPAPAFGDNFDAYVEATIMQKCREDPVNASLKAAEDQLVVVPSKRGGQCEKKDVVASMKKVAPVADRETSIRVARKAIAPAVDDDQAAAKAEELNERLKDGIGVTVNDTVKVALAKDALSWLD
;
A
#
# COMPACT_ATOMS: atom_id res chain seq x y z
N MET A 1 30.81 -25.76 54.49
CA MET A 1 29.66 -26.21 53.67
C MET A 1 28.45 -26.77 54.44
N ARG A 2 28.58 -27.31 55.67
CA ARG A 2 27.46 -27.91 56.45
C ARG A 2 26.38 -26.93 56.96
N LYS A 3 26.75 -25.69 57.34
CA LYS A 3 25.82 -24.66 57.84
C LYS A 3 24.86 -24.09 56.77
N VAL A 4 25.29 -24.08 55.50
CA VAL A 4 24.48 -23.58 54.37
C VAL A 4 23.37 -24.58 54.01
N LYS A 5 23.67 -25.89 54.03
CA LYS A 5 22.68 -26.94 53.78
C LYS A 5 21.57 -26.98 54.85
N THR A 6 21.90 -26.69 56.12
CA THR A 6 20.91 -26.66 57.22
C THR A 6 20.08 -25.37 57.31
N SER A 7 20.53 -24.26 56.69
CA SER A 7 19.71 -23.05 56.56
C SER A 7 18.70 -23.19 55.41
N LEU A 8 19.14 -23.68 54.25
CA LEU A 8 18.28 -23.96 53.09
C LEU A 8 17.18 -24.98 53.42
N ALA A 9 17.52 -26.08 54.11
CA ALA A 9 16.53 -27.08 54.54
C ALA A 9 15.45 -26.52 55.48
N ARG A 10 15.80 -25.52 56.32
CA ARG A 10 14.84 -24.82 57.20
C ARG A 10 13.96 -23.83 56.44
N VAL A 11 14.52 -23.13 55.47
CA VAL A 11 13.76 -22.22 54.59
C VAL A 11 12.74 -23.01 53.76
N VAL A 12 13.16 -24.13 53.17
CA VAL A 12 12.28 -25.01 52.37
C VAL A 12 11.16 -25.62 53.21
N ARG A 13 11.44 -26.10 54.43
CA ARG A 13 10.39 -26.60 55.35
C ARG A 13 9.40 -25.51 55.75
N ARG A 14 9.87 -24.29 56.02
CA ARG A 14 9.01 -23.14 56.35
C ARG A 14 8.13 -22.71 55.17
N LEU A 15 8.66 -22.73 53.94
CA LEU A 15 7.88 -22.43 52.73
C LEU A 15 6.81 -23.50 52.45
N LYS A 16 7.11 -24.77 52.75
CA LYS A 16 6.17 -25.89 52.58
C LYS A 16 5.06 -25.92 53.64
N SER A 17 5.25 -25.29 54.79
CA SER A 17 4.26 -25.21 55.87
C SER A 17 3.33 -24.00 55.77
N TRP A 18 3.52 -23.12 54.78
CA TRP A 18 2.67 -21.96 54.58
C TRP A 18 1.32 -22.38 54.02
N SER A 19 0.25 -21.91 54.67
CA SER A 19 -1.09 -22.03 54.12
C SER A 19 -1.24 -21.19 52.85
N ARG A 20 -2.27 -21.44 52.04
CA ARG A 20 -2.59 -20.58 50.88
C ARG A 20 -2.73 -19.11 51.28
N ARG A 21 -3.24 -18.83 52.49
CA ARG A 21 -3.37 -17.47 53.05
C ARG A 21 -2.02 -16.84 53.36
N ASP A 22 -1.06 -17.59 53.90
CA ASP A 22 0.29 -17.09 54.17
C ASP A 22 1.03 -16.77 52.86
N TRP A 23 0.87 -17.60 51.83
CA TRP A 23 1.41 -17.33 50.50
C TRP A 23 0.82 -16.05 49.89
N LEU A 24 -0.50 -15.87 49.96
CA LEU A 24 -1.18 -14.67 49.45
C LEU A 24 -0.73 -13.40 50.18
N LEU A 25 -0.62 -13.43 51.51
CA LEU A 25 -0.28 -12.24 52.30
C LEU A 25 1.21 -11.92 52.28
N ARG A 26 2.10 -12.92 52.30
CA ARG A 26 3.55 -12.71 52.40
C ARG A 26 4.26 -12.58 51.07
N VAL A 27 3.66 -13.07 49.98
CA VAL A 27 4.25 -13.01 48.63
C VAL A 27 3.32 -12.27 47.67
N GLY A 28 2.03 -12.63 47.66
CA GLY A 28 1.06 -12.01 46.75
C GLY A 28 0.92 -10.51 46.96
N ALA A 29 0.62 -10.05 48.18
CA ALA A 29 0.44 -8.63 48.46
C ALA A 29 1.70 -7.77 48.19
N PRO A 30 2.92 -8.16 48.62
CA PRO A 30 4.14 -7.45 48.25
C PRO A 30 4.41 -7.45 46.74
N ALA A 31 4.15 -8.56 46.04
CA ALA A 31 4.32 -8.62 44.59
C ALA A 31 3.39 -7.66 43.86
N ILE A 32 2.11 -7.60 44.27
CA ILE A 32 1.15 -6.63 43.72
C ILE A 32 1.59 -5.20 44.02
N GLY A 33 2.03 -4.92 45.26
CA GLY A 33 2.55 -3.60 45.64
C GLY A 33 3.76 -3.18 44.80
N LEU A 34 4.68 -4.11 44.54
CA LEU A 34 5.83 -3.88 43.66
C LEU A 34 5.42 -3.61 42.21
N ILE A 35 4.45 -4.39 41.68
CA ILE A 35 3.92 -4.18 40.32
C ILE A 35 3.31 -2.77 40.20
N ILE A 36 2.47 -2.37 41.16
CA ILE A 36 1.86 -1.03 41.18
C ILE A 36 2.94 0.06 41.31
N PHE A 37 3.95 -0.13 42.14
CA PHE A 37 5.07 0.81 42.26
C PHE A 37 5.80 0.99 40.91
N ILE A 38 6.12 -0.11 40.22
CA ILE A 38 6.72 -0.07 38.87
C ILE A 38 5.81 0.70 37.90
N GLN A 39 4.50 0.48 37.95
CA GLN A 39 3.51 1.17 37.11
C GLN A 39 3.43 2.68 37.40
N LEU A 40 3.56 3.08 38.67
CA LEU A 40 3.56 4.48 39.09
C LEU A 40 4.81 5.21 38.64
N CYS A 41 5.98 4.56 38.75
CA CYS A 41 7.26 5.07 38.27
C CYS A 41 7.40 5.07 36.74
N TYR A 42 6.46 4.48 36.00
CA TYR A 42 6.53 4.48 34.54
C TYR A 42 6.39 5.92 33.98
N PRO A 43 7.31 6.32 33.08
CA PRO A 43 7.32 7.68 32.53
C PRO A 43 6.04 7.99 31.74
N ALA A 44 5.49 9.19 31.93
CA ALA A 44 4.23 9.60 31.29
C ALA A 44 4.39 9.95 29.80
N ASP A 45 5.59 10.34 29.37
CA ASP A 45 5.93 10.75 28.01
C ASP A 45 6.23 9.58 27.07
N ARG A 46 6.22 8.34 27.57
CA ARG A 46 6.50 7.13 26.79
C ARG A 46 5.26 6.33 26.46
N MET A 47 5.27 5.74 25.27
CA MET A 47 4.29 4.75 24.84
C MET A 47 4.40 3.50 25.70
N LEU A 48 3.28 2.82 25.94
CA LEU A 48 3.24 1.61 26.76
C LEU A 48 3.99 0.44 26.09
N PRO A 49 4.51 -0.52 26.86
CA PRO A 49 5.03 -1.77 26.33
C PRO A 49 4.05 -2.45 25.36
N PHE A 50 4.60 -3.13 24.35
CA PHE A 50 3.84 -3.86 23.32
C PHE A 50 2.87 -3.02 22.47
N THR A 51 2.90 -1.69 22.59
CA THR A 51 2.07 -0.82 21.76
C THR A 51 2.52 -0.85 20.30
N ARG A 52 1.58 -1.16 19.41
CA ARG A 52 1.74 -1.09 17.95
C ARG A 52 0.65 -0.22 17.37
N VAL A 53 1.00 0.59 16.38
CA VAL A 53 0.07 1.44 15.65
C VAL A 53 0.27 1.14 14.17
N ASP A 54 -0.78 0.64 13.51
CA ASP A 54 -0.77 0.24 12.09
C ASP A 54 0.47 -0.61 11.75
N GLY A 55 0.65 -1.71 12.49
CA GLY A 55 1.78 -2.62 12.33
C GLY A 55 3.14 -2.08 12.80
N VAL A 56 3.31 -0.78 13.03
CA VAL A 56 4.56 -0.17 13.49
C VAL A 56 4.68 -0.26 15.00
N SER A 57 5.79 -0.82 15.50
CA SER A 57 6.07 -0.90 16.93
C SER A 57 6.56 0.44 17.45
N VAL A 58 5.79 1.04 18.36
CA VAL A 58 6.13 2.31 19.03
C VAL A 58 6.37 2.15 20.53
N ALA A 59 6.41 0.90 21.01
CA ALA A 59 6.57 0.57 22.42
C ALA A 59 7.83 1.20 23.04
N GLY A 60 7.67 1.84 24.20
CA GLY A 60 8.77 2.45 24.96
C GLY A 60 9.38 3.71 24.34
N MET A 61 8.97 4.11 23.13
CA MET A 61 9.37 5.37 22.51
C MET A 61 8.71 6.54 23.23
N THR A 62 9.35 7.72 23.19
CA THR A 62 8.67 8.95 23.57
C THR A 62 7.53 9.23 22.59
N ARG A 63 6.49 9.93 23.03
CA ARG A 63 5.34 10.28 22.18
C ARG A 63 5.75 11.05 20.92
N THR A 64 6.71 11.96 21.06
CA THR A 64 7.25 12.73 19.93
C THR A 64 7.96 11.83 18.91
N ALA A 65 8.81 10.91 19.38
CA ALA A 65 9.49 9.96 18.51
C ALA A 65 8.50 8.97 17.85
N ALA A 66 7.49 8.52 18.60
CA ALA A 66 6.44 7.66 18.07
C ALA A 66 5.63 8.36 16.97
N ALA A 67 5.24 9.62 17.18
CA ALA A 67 4.52 10.41 16.17
C ALA A 67 5.38 10.65 14.92
N GLN A 68 6.67 11.00 15.10
CA GLN A 68 7.60 11.16 13.99
C GLN A 68 7.81 9.88 13.18
N LEU A 69 8.00 8.75 13.86
CA LEU A 69 8.16 7.45 13.21
C LEU A 69 6.91 7.06 12.41
N LEU A 70 5.73 7.27 12.97
CA LEU A 70 4.48 7.01 12.27
C LEU A 70 4.31 7.96 11.08
N ASN A 71 4.53 9.26 11.26
CA ASN A 71 4.45 10.22 10.15
C ASN A 71 5.41 9.84 9.01
N GLN A 72 6.62 9.37 9.33
CA GLN A 72 7.56 8.88 8.32
C GLN A 72 7.09 7.59 7.64
N ALA A 73 6.51 6.65 8.40
CA ALA A 73 5.92 5.44 7.84
C ALA A 73 4.78 5.77 6.87
N TYR A 74 3.94 6.73 7.21
CA TYR A 74 2.90 7.24 6.32
C TYR A 74 3.49 7.97 5.09
N ASP A 75 4.48 8.86 5.27
CA ASP A 75 5.10 9.59 4.15
C ASP A 75 5.66 8.65 3.06
N THR A 76 6.20 7.51 3.47
CA THR A 76 6.80 6.49 2.58
C THR A 76 5.81 5.45 2.08
N HIS A 77 4.58 5.43 2.60
CA HIS A 77 3.55 4.48 2.22
C HIS A 77 3.09 4.70 0.77
N SER A 78 3.12 3.64 -0.03
CA SER A 78 2.69 3.68 -1.43
C SER A 78 1.18 3.49 -1.55
N ILE A 79 0.57 4.24 -2.47
CA ILE A 79 -0.84 4.11 -2.83
C ILE A 79 -0.94 3.58 -4.25
N ALA A 80 -1.67 2.48 -4.46
CA ALA A 80 -1.95 1.96 -5.79
C ALA A 80 -3.16 2.69 -6.40
N ILE A 81 -2.96 3.40 -7.51
CA ILE A 81 -4.02 4.16 -8.19
C ILE A 81 -4.48 3.39 -9.43
N TYR A 82 -5.74 2.95 -9.42
CA TYR A 82 -6.42 2.23 -10.49
C TYR A 82 -7.36 3.17 -11.23
N MET A 83 -7.52 2.97 -12.53
CA MET A 83 -8.45 3.74 -13.36
C MET A 83 -9.47 2.81 -14.00
N GLY A 84 -10.75 3.19 -13.95
CA GLY A 84 -11.83 2.43 -14.57
C GLY A 84 -11.84 0.94 -14.16
N GLY A 85 -11.90 0.06 -15.15
CA GLY A 85 -11.92 -1.40 -14.98
C GLY A 85 -10.55 -2.06 -14.84
N ASP A 86 -9.45 -1.31 -14.86
CA ASP A 86 -8.11 -1.87 -14.97
C ASP A 86 -7.72 -2.68 -13.73
N LYS A 87 -7.05 -3.82 -13.97
CA LYS A 87 -6.56 -4.73 -12.91
C LYS A 87 -5.17 -4.36 -12.40
N LYS A 88 -4.44 -3.52 -13.14
CA LYS A 88 -3.10 -3.05 -12.77
C LYS A 88 -3.16 -1.57 -12.39
N PRO A 89 -2.40 -1.13 -11.38
CA PRO A 89 -2.33 0.28 -11.05
C PRO A 89 -1.66 1.05 -12.19
N VAL A 90 -2.22 2.22 -12.51
CA VAL A 90 -1.68 3.14 -13.50
C VAL A 90 -0.45 3.86 -12.95
N THR A 91 -0.44 4.12 -11.64
CA THR A 91 0.71 4.65 -10.91
C THR A 91 0.66 4.22 -9.45
N SER A 92 1.80 4.20 -8.78
CA SER A 92 1.93 3.83 -7.36
C SER A 92 2.82 4.83 -6.59
N PRO A 93 2.39 6.10 -6.43
CA PRO A 93 3.15 7.11 -5.70
C PRO A 93 3.20 6.82 -4.20
N THR A 94 4.19 7.41 -3.52
CA THR A 94 4.16 7.55 -2.06
C THR A 94 3.17 8.65 -1.65
N LEU A 95 2.57 8.56 -0.45
CA LEU A 95 1.70 9.61 0.11
C LEU A 95 2.38 10.99 0.04
N LYS A 96 3.65 11.08 0.43
CA LYS A 96 4.43 12.32 0.37
C LYS A 96 4.55 12.87 -1.05
N SER A 97 4.86 12.02 -2.04
CA SER A 97 4.95 12.46 -3.45
C SER A 97 3.61 12.90 -4.03
N ALA A 98 2.51 12.31 -3.57
CA ALA A 98 1.16 12.71 -3.96
C ALA A 98 0.67 13.97 -3.22
N GLY A 99 1.47 14.55 -2.31
CA GLY A 99 1.05 15.71 -1.52
C GLY A 99 0.05 15.38 -0.41
N ILE A 100 -0.02 14.12 0.01
CA ILE A 100 -0.91 13.64 1.07
C ILE A 100 -0.09 13.44 2.34
N LYS A 101 -0.55 14.03 3.45
CA LYS A 101 0.11 13.94 4.77
C LYS A 101 -0.85 13.38 5.80
N VAL A 102 -0.35 12.55 6.70
CA VAL A 102 -1.12 12.04 7.84
C VAL A 102 -0.38 12.42 9.11
N ASP A 103 -0.98 13.29 9.92
CA ASP A 103 -0.42 13.68 11.21
C ASP A 103 -0.92 12.78 12.33
N ASN A 104 -0.01 11.95 12.86
CA ASN A 104 -0.27 11.04 13.96
C ASN A 104 -0.08 11.69 15.34
N THR A 105 0.33 12.95 15.43
CA THR A 105 0.51 13.64 16.72
C THR A 105 -0.76 13.59 17.59
N PRO A 106 -1.95 14.00 17.09
CA PRO A 106 -3.18 13.97 17.89
C PRO A 106 -3.65 12.54 18.21
N ARG A 107 -3.21 11.55 17.42
CA ARG A 107 -3.50 10.13 17.65
C ARG A 107 -2.67 9.59 18.80
N ILE A 108 -1.36 9.86 18.80
CA ILE A 108 -0.45 9.46 19.86
C ILE A 108 -0.81 10.15 21.18
N GLU A 109 -1.22 11.42 21.16
CA GLU A 109 -1.66 12.14 22.37
C GLU A 109 -2.85 11.47 23.06
N ARG A 110 -3.81 10.95 22.27
CA ARG A 110 -4.99 10.22 22.78
C ARG A 110 -4.65 8.86 23.37
N MET A 111 -3.51 8.25 23.02
CA MET A 111 -3.03 6.97 23.57
C MET A 111 -2.35 7.13 24.94
N ASN A 112 -2.78 8.12 25.74
CA ASN A 112 -2.25 8.40 27.07
C ASN A 112 -2.44 7.19 28.01
N TYR A 113 -1.57 7.07 29.02
CA TYR A 113 -1.68 6.14 30.14
C TYR A 113 -2.13 6.90 31.40
N PRO A 114 -3.44 6.99 31.68
CA PRO A 114 -3.98 7.77 32.78
C PRO A 114 -3.50 7.28 34.15
N TRP A 115 -3.42 8.19 35.12
CA TRP A 115 -2.97 7.88 36.48
C TRP A 115 -3.77 6.74 37.14
N TYR A 116 -5.09 6.68 36.91
CA TYR A 116 -5.95 5.66 37.52
C TYR A 116 -5.69 4.25 36.98
N MET A 117 -5.26 4.13 35.70
CA MET A 117 -4.87 2.85 35.12
C MET A 117 -3.62 2.30 35.83
N ARG A 118 -2.77 3.15 36.38
CA ARG A 118 -1.54 2.74 37.10
C ARG A 118 -1.81 1.96 38.38
N LEU A 119 -3.01 2.08 38.95
CA LEU A 119 -3.43 1.36 40.15
C LEU A 119 -3.91 -0.06 39.85
N ILE A 120 -4.26 -0.35 38.59
CA ILE A 120 -4.71 -1.67 38.18
C ILE A 120 -3.47 -2.53 37.90
N PRO A 121 -3.24 -3.62 38.65
CA PRO A 121 -2.07 -4.46 38.45
C PRO A 121 -1.98 -4.93 37.00
N THR A 122 -0.76 -4.96 36.44
CA THR A 122 -0.44 -5.41 35.06
C THR A 122 -0.99 -4.55 33.91
N SER A 123 -1.74 -3.47 34.17
CA SER A 123 -2.28 -2.59 33.14
C SER A 123 -1.25 -2.00 32.19
N LEU A 124 0.01 -1.88 32.63
CA LEU A 124 1.13 -1.46 31.79
C LEU A 124 1.28 -2.34 30.53
N LEU A 125 0.91 -3.62 30.62
CA LEU A 125 1.12 -4.61 29.55
C LEU A 125 -0.05 -4.67 28.56
N TRP A 126 -1.23 -4.14 28.90
CA TRP A 126 -2.44 -4.29 28.08
C TRP A 126 -3.23 -3.00 27.86
N ALA A 127 -3.04 -1.94 28.64
CA ALA A 127 -3.79 -0.69 28.47
C ALA A 127 -3.48 0.00 27.13
N GLY A 128 -2.31 -0.26 26.55
CA GLY A 128 -1.88 0.24 25.24
C GLY A 128 -2.37 -0.58 24.04
N LEU A 129 -3.04 -1.72 24.26
CA LEU A 129 -3.56 -2.57 23.18
C LEU A 129 -4.83 -2.00 22.51
N LYS A 130 -5.30 -0.83 22.95
CA LYS A 130 -6.45 -0.16 22.36
C LYS A 130 -6.09 0.35 20.97
N THR A 131 -6.98 0.10 20.01
CA THR A 131 -6.89 0.70 18.68
C THR A 131 -7.31 2.16 18.76
N SER A 132 -6.50 3.05 18.17
CA SER A 132 -6.90 4.44 17.94
C SER A 132 -7.26 4.63 16.47
N PRO A 133 -8.34 5.35 16.15
CA PRO A 133 -8.71 5.62 14.76
C PRO A 133 -7.58 6.34 14.04
N VAL A 134 -7.42 5.99 12.76
CA VAL A 134 -6.45 6.62 11.86
C VAL A 134 -6.84 8.09 11.66
N PRO A 135 -5.88 9.04 11.67
CA PRO A 135 -6.18 10.44 11.43
C PRO A 135 -6.64 10.65 9.99
N ALA A 136 -7.52 11.63 9.77
CA ALA A 136 -7.86 12.03 8.41
C ALA A 136 -6.61 12.59 7.71
N PRO A 137 -6.36 12.24 6.44
CA PRO A 137 -5.26 12.80 5.68
C PRO A 137 -5.50 14.29 5.41
N ALA A 138 -4.42 15.07 5.48
CA ALA A 138 -4.35 16.44 4.99
C ALA A 138 -3.74 16.45 3.59
N PHE A 139 -4.20 17.38 2.76
CA PHE A 139 -3.75 17.55 1.38
C PHE A 139 -2.96 18.85 1.31
N GLY A 140 -1.68 18.77 0.94
CA GLY A 140 -0.80 19.92 0.81
C GLY A 140 -0.95 20.64 -0.54
N ASP A 141 -0.26 21.76 -0.68
CA ASP A 141 -0.38 22.64 -1.85
C ASP A 141 0.05 21.98 -3.17
N ASN A 142 0.93 20.98 -3.10
CA ASN A 142 1.38 20.22 -4.26
C ASN A 142 0.40 19.12 -4.72
N PHE A 143 -0.67 18.85 -3.96
CA PHE A 143 -1.64 17.80 -4.28
C PHE A 143 -2.34 18.06 -5.62
N ASP A 144 -2.88 19.26 -5.84
CA ASP A 144 -3.61 19.58 -7.07
C ASP A 144 -2.68 19.61 -8.30
N ALA A 145 -1.44 20.04 -8.10
CA ALA A 145 -0.39 19.99 -9.13
C ALA A 145 0.00 18.55 -9.48
N TYR A 146 0.11 17.68 -8.47
CA TYR A 146 0.36 16.24 -8.67
C TYR A 146 -0.78 15.58 -9.44
N VAL A 147 -2.04 15.85 -9.06
CA VAL A 147 -3.23 15.33 -9.74
C VAL A 147 -3.21 15.74 -11.22
N GLU A 148 -2.95 17.01 -11.51
CA GLU A 148 -2.89 17.50 -12.90
C GLU A 148 -1.75 16.85 -13.70
N ALA A 149 -0.53 16.89 -13.16
CA ALA A 149 0.66 16.48 -13.90
C ALA A 149 0.77 14.96 -14.08
N THR A 150 0.27 14.17 -13.13
CA THR A 150 0.45 12.72 -13.15
C THR A 150 -0.84 11.98 -13.45
N ILE A 151 -1.92 12.31 -12.73
CA ILE A 151 -3.15 11.52 -12.80
C ILE A 151 -3.97 11.92 -14.02
N MET A 152 -4.13 13.23 -14.28
CA MET A 152 -4.93 13.70 -15.42
C MET A 152 -4.30 13.33 -16.77
N GLN A 153 -2.98 13.32 -16.90
CA GLN A 153 -2.29 12.87 -18.11
C GLN A 153 -2.57 11.40 -18.45
N LYS A 154 -2.67 10.52 -17.45
CA LYS A 154 -2.99 9.10 -17.67
C LYS A 154 -4.49 8.83 -17.78
N CYS A 155 -5.29 9.69 -17.17
CA CYS A 155 -6.73 9.62 -17.20
C CYS A 155 -7.30 10.07 -18.56
N ARG A 156 -6.71 11.12 -19.16
CA ARG A 156 -7.05 11.66 -20.49
C ARG A 156 -6.04 11.19 -21.52
N GLU A 157 -6.34 10.07 -22.13
CA GLU A 157 -5.47 9.45 -23.12
C GLU A 157 -6.33 9.06 -24.32
N ASP A 158 -5.88 9.43 -25.50
CA ASP A 158 -6.58 9.07 -26.74
C ASP A 158 -6.46 7.56 -26.99
N PRO A 159 -7.49 6.92 -27.57
CA PRO A 159 -7.38 5.53 -27.96
C PRO A 159 -6.34 5.35 -29.06
N VAL A 160 -5.65 4.22 -29.02
CA VAL A 160 -4.71 3.81 -30.06
C VAL A 160 -5.39 2.75 -30.90
N ASN A 161 -5.53 3.01 -32.20
CA ASN A 161 -6.09 2.07 -33.15
C ASN A 161 -5.22 0.81 -33.28
N ALA A 162 -5.86 -0.30 -33.61
CA ALA A 162 -5.14 -1.46 -34.09
C ALA A 162 -4.46 -1.11 -35.41
N SER A 163 -3.28 -1.66 -35.64
CA SER A 163 -2.55 -1.49 -36.91
C SER A 163 -1.98 -2.82 -37.37
N LEU A 164 -1.42 -2.83 -38.58
CA LEU A 164 -0.71 -3.97 -39.12
C LEU A 164 0.77 -3.68 -39.15
N LYS A 165 1.58 -4.69 -38.87
CA LYS A 165 3.04 -4.65 -39.04
C LYS A 165 3.48 -5.83 -39.90
N ALA A 166 4.45 -5.62 -40.77
CA ALA A 166 5.13 -6.72 -41.47
C ALA A 166 5.95 -7.56 -40.48
N ALA A 167 5.76 -8.88 -40.53
CA ALA A 167 6.55 -9.86 -39.80
C ALA A 167 6.87 -11.02 -40.74
N GLU A 168 8.13 -11.07 -41.19
CA GLU A 168 8.64 -12.07 -42.14
C GLU A 168 7.86 -12.07 -43.48
N ASP A 169 6.93 -13.00 -43.65
CA ASP A 169 6.16 -13.23 -44.87
C ASP A 169 4.67 -12.86 -44.75
N GLN A 170 4.26 -12.24 -43.62
CA GLN A 170 2.87 -11.88 -43.37
C GLN A 170 2.71 -10.55 -42.61
N LEU A 171 1.52 -9.96 -42.72
CA LEU A 171 1.06 -8.87 -41.87
C LEU A 171 0.45 -9.43 -40.59
N VAL A 172 0.92 -8.94 -39.45
CA VAL A 172 0.40 -9.28 -38.11
C VAL A 172 -0.26 -8.08 -37.46
N VAL A 173 -1.31 -8.34 -36.67
CA VAL A 173 -2.04 -7.30 -35.94
C VAL A 173 -1.20 -6.79 -34.77
N VAL A 174 -1.03 -5.47 -34.73
CA VAL A 174 -0.60 -4.73 -33.54
C VAL A 174 -1.87 -4.34 -32.78
N PRO A 175 -2.09 -4.86 -31.55
CA PRO A 175 -3.32 -4.64 -30.82
C PRO A 175 -3.60 -3.17 -30.52
N SER A 176 -4.88 -2.81 -30.62
CA SER A 176 -5.42 -1.52 -30.19
C SER A 176 -5.31 -1.34 -28.68
N LYS A 177 -5.37 -0.08 -28.24
CA LYS A 177 -5.50 0.29 -26.82
C LYS A 177 -6.68 1.22 -26.64
N ARG A 178 -7.52 0.92 -25.66
CA ARG A 178 -8.61 1.82 -25.26
C ARG A 178 -8.02 3.07 -24.63
N GLY A 179 -8.53 4.22 -25.07
CA GLY A 179 -8.29 5.49 -24.43
C GLY A 179 -9.20 5.66 -23.23
N GLY A 180 -9.17 6.85 -22.64
CA GLY A 180 -10.18 7.21 -21.68
C GLY A 180 -10.19 8.67 -21.31
N GLN A 181 -11.24 9.03 -20.58
CA GLN A 181 -11.49 10.39 -20.15
C GLN A 181 -12.08 10.38 -18.74
N CYS A 182 -11.64 11.34 -17.93
CA CYS A 182 -12.22 11.60 -16.62
C CYS A 182 -12.17 13.08 -16.28
N GLU A 183 -13.00 13.45 -15.30
CA GLU A 183 -13.09 14.80 -14.79
C GLU A 183 -12.18 14.99 -13.58
N LYS A 184 -11.41 16.08 -13.58
CA LYS A 184 -10.48 16.40 -12.48
C LYS A 184 -11.18 16.42 -11.13
N LYS A 185 -12.40 16.98 -11.07
CA LYS A 185 -13.19 17.07 -9.84
C LYS A 185 -13.48 15.70 -9.24
N ASP A 186 -13.83 14.73 -10.07
CA ASP A 186 -14.11 13.35 -9.63
C ASP A 186 -12.85 12.62 -9.21
N VAL A 187 -11.73 12.86 -9.90
CA VAL A 187 -10.41 12.33 -9.52
C VAL A 187 -10.03 12.85 -8.14
N VAL A 188 -10.07 14.18 -7.94
CA VAL A 188 -9.78 14.82 -6.65
C VAL A 188 -10.71 14.30 -5.56
N ALA A 189 -12.01 14.19 -5.83
CA ALA A 189 -12.97 13.67 -4.87
C ALA A 189 -12.69 12.21 -4.48
N SER A 190 -12.30 11.37 -5.45
CA SER A 190 -11.94 9.97 -5.22
C SER A 190 -10.67 9.85 -4.39
N MET A 191 -9.64 10.65 -4.71
CA MET A 191 -8.40 10.68 -3.95
C MET A 191 -8.60 11.22 -2.53
N LYS A 192 -9.46 12.22 -2.34
CA LYS A 192 -9.75 12.79 -1.00
C LYS A 192 -10.50 11.84 -0.06
N LYS A 193 -11.12 10.79 -0.59
CA LYS A 193 -11.78 9.73 0.20
C LYS A 193 -10.81 8.67 0.72
N VAL A 194 -9.53 8.74 0.36
CA VAL A 194 -8.54 7.76 0.81
C VAL A 194 -8.35 7.82 2.33
N ALA A 195 -8.34 6.66 2.96
CA ALA A 195 -8.01 6.49 4.38
C ALA A 195 -6.86 5.49 4.48
N PRO A 196 -5.60 5.94 4.29
CA PRO A 196 -4.46 5.04 4.26
C PRO A 196 -4.24 4.43 5.65
N VAL A 197 -3.78 3.17 5.70
CA VAL A 197 -3.33 2.53 6.93
C VAL A 197 -1.95 1.95 6.65
N ALA A 198 -0.94 2.33 7.44
CA ALA A 198 0.46 2.05 7.11
C ALA A 198 0.81 0.56 6.98
N ASP A 199 0.07 -0.36 7.62
CA ASP A 199 0.28 -1.82 7.51
C ASP A 199 -0.56 -2.51 6.42
N ARG A 200 -1.33 -1.77 5.63
CA ARG A 200 -2.22 -2.32 4.62
C ARG A 200 -2.05 -1.63 3.28
N GLU A 201 -2.18 -2.41 2.21
CA GLU A 201 -2.26 -1.84 0.87
C GLU A 201 -3.40 -0.81 0.81
N THR A 202 -3.09 0.37 0.27
CA THR A 202 -4.07 1.42 0.04
C THR A 202 -4.29 1.54 -1.45
N SER A 203 -5.51 1.27 -1.90
CA SER A 203 -5.89 1.39 -3.29
C SER A 203 -6.89 2.53 -3.48
N ILE A 204 -6.65 3.39 -4.48
CA ILE A 204 -7.61 4.39 -4.93
C ILE A 204 -8.11 3.96 -6.30
N ARG A 205 -9.43 3.97 -6.50
CA ARG A 205 -10.03 3.73 -7.80
C ARG A 205 -10.66 5.00 -8.31
N VAL A 206 -10.16 5.47 -9.45
CA VAL A 206 -10.67 6.65 -10.14
C VAL A 206 -11.59 6.19 -11.26
N ALA A 207 -12.79 6.75 -11.33
CA ALA A 207 -13.69 6.50 -12.46
C ALA A 207 -13.05 7.05 -13.74
N ARG A 208 -12.96 6.22 -14.78
CA ARG A 208 -12.47 6.58 -16.12
C ARG A 208 -13.46 6.06 -17.13
N LYS A 209 -14.01 6.95 -17.97
CA LYS A 209 -14.85 6.57 -19.10
C LYS A 209 -13.94 6.05 -20.20
N ALA A 210 -14.12 4.78 -20.58
CA ALA A 210 -13.34 4.18 -21.65
C ALA A 210 -13.78 4.76 -23.00
N ILE A 211 -12.80 5.04 -23.87
CA ILE A 211 -13.03 5.44 -25.26
C ILE A 211 -12.49 4.31 -26.14
N ALA A 212 -13.36 3.79 -27.01
CA ALA A 212 -12.98 2.73 -27.94
C ALA A 212 -12.08 3.29 -29.05
N PRO A 213 -11.12 2.51 -29.57
CA PRO A 213 -10.41 2.85 -30.79
C PRO A 213 -11.36 2.92 -31.98
N ALA A 214 -10.99 3.72 -32.98
CA ALA A 214 -11.75 3.82 -34.23
C ALA A 214 -11.57 2.56 -35.09
N VAL A 215 -10.40 1.91 -34.98
CA VAL A 215 -10.12 0.59 -35.56
C VAL A 215 -9.79 -0.38 -34.44
N ASP A 216 -10.62 -1.40 -34.28
CA ASP A 216 -10.41 -2.46 -33.30
C ASP A 216 -9.58 -3.64 -33.87
N ASP A 217 -9.25 -4.57 -32.97
CA ASP A 217 -8.39 -5.72 -33.28
C ASP A 217 -9.05 -6.65 -34.31
N ASP A 218 -10.38 -6.77 -34.29
CA ASP A 218 -11.14 -7.64 -35.19
C ASP A 218 -11.14 -7.06 -36.62
N GLN A 219 -11.34 -5.74 -36.74
CA GLN A 219 -11.25 -5.03 -38.02
C GLN A 219 -9.84 -5.10 -38.62
N ALA A 220 -8.80 -4.96 -37.78
CA ALA A 220 -7.43 -5.11 -38.23
C ALA A 220 -7.12 -6.56 -38.64
N ALA A 221 -7.58 -7.55 -37.89
CA ALA A 221 -7.40 -8.96 -38.21
C ALA A 221 -8.06 -9.34 -39.54
N ALA A 222 -9.30 -8.92 -39.76
CA ALA A 222 -10.00 -9.15 -41.04
C ALA A 222 -9.22 -8.52 -42.21
N LYS A 223 -8.62 -7.34 -42.01
CA LYS A 223 -7.82 -6.69 -43.06
C LYS A 223 -6.48 -7.38 -43.29
N ALA A 224 -5.85 -7.90 -42.23
CA ALA A 224 -4.63 -8.69 -42.33
C ALA A 224 -4.85 -9.96 -43.16
N GLU A 225 -5.93 -10.69 -42.89
CA GLU A 225 -6.30 -11.90 -43.63
C GLU A 225 -6.50 -11.60 -45.12
N GLU A 226 -7.27 -10.57 -45.46
CA GLU A 226 -7.49 -10.14 -46.85
C GLU A 226 -6.17 -9.81 -47.57
N LEU A 227 -5.27 -9.08 -46.90
CA LEU A 227 -3.99 -8.68 -47.50
C LEU A 227 -3.01 -9.85 -47.62
N ASN A 228 -2.92 -10.70 -46.61
CA ASN A 228 -2.05 -11.88 -46.63
C ASN A 228 -2.50 -12.89 -47.71
N GLU A 229 -3.81 -13.08 -47.89
CA GLU A 229 -4.35 -13.94 -48.96
C GLU A 229 -3.97 -13.40 -50.35
N ARG A 230 -4.10 -12.09 -50.57
CA ARG A 230 -3.71 -11.45 -51.84
C ARG A 230 -2.22 -11.47 -52.11
N LEU A 231 -1.40 -11.40 -51.08
CA LEU A 231 0.06 -11.38 -51.21
C LEU A 231 0.65 -12.78 -51.42
N LYS A 232 -0.11 -13.85 -51.15
CA LYS A 232 0.37 -15.24 -51.20
C LYS A 232 0.99 -15.63 -52.55
N ASP A 233 0.41 -15.14 -53.65
CA ASP A 233 0.87 -15.44 -55.01
C ASP A 233 1.94 -14.45 -55.52
N GLY A 234 2.31 -13.45 -54.70
CA GLY A 234 3.24 -12.38 -55.05
C GLY A 234 2.59 -11.25 -55.85
N ILE A 235 3.36 -10.17 -56.06
CA ILE A 235 2.90 -9.00 -56.81
C ILE A 235 3.53 -9.03 -58.21
N GLY A 236 2.69 -9.16 -59.24
CA GLY A 236 3.12 -9.05 -60.63
C GLY A 236 3.40 -7.60 -61.02
N VAL A 237 4.61 -7.32 -61.50
CA VAL A 237 5.05 -6.01 -61.99
C VAL A 237 5.46 -6.16 -63.46
N THR A 238 4.80 -5.42 -64.35
CA THR A 238 5.15 -5.40 -65.78
C THR A 238 6.21 -4.35 -66.06
N VAL A 239 7.35 -4.76 -66.63
CA VAL A 239 8.41 -3.87 -67.10
C VAL A 239 8.77 -4.26 -68.53
N ASN A 240 8.62 -3.35 -69.49
CA ASN A 240 8.86 -3.59 -70.92
C ASN A 240 8.18 -4.89 -71.43
N ASP A 241 6.86 -4.98 -71.26
CA ASP A 241 6.01 -6.13 -71.66
C ASP A 241 6.39 -7.49 -71.03
N THR A 242 7.24 -7.49 -70.00
CA THR A 242 7.63 -8.68 -69.25
C THR A 242 7.09 -8.59 -67.82
N VAL A 243 6.30 -9.59 -67.39
CA VAL A 243 5.80 -9.68 -66.01
C VAL A 243 6.88 -10.31 -65.12
N LYS A 244 7.29 -9.60 -64.08
CA LYS A 244 8.12 -10.14 -62.99
C LYS A 244 7.29 -10.22 -61.72
N VAL A 245 7.35 -11.35 -61.02
CA VAL A 245 6.65 -11.54 -59.75
C VAL A 245 7.60 -11.21 -58.60
N ALA A 246 7.24 -10.22 -57.77
CA ALA A 246 7.88 -9.98 -56.49
C ALA A 246 7.27 -10.91 -55.43
N LEU A 247 8.08 -11.61 -54.65
CA LEU A 247 7.59 -12.49 -53.59
C LEU A 247 6.95 -11.65 -52.47
N ALA A 248 6.00 -12.24 -51.73
CA ALA A 248 5.31 -11.60 -50.62
C ALA A 248 6.28 -10.93 -49.63
N LYS A 249 7.35 -11.63 -49.25
CA LYS A 249 8.43 -11.12 -48.37
C LYS A 249 9.10 -9.85 -48.91
N ASP A 250 9.27 -9.74 -50.22
CA ASP A 250 9.96 -8.62 -50.85
C ASP A 250 9.03 -7.40 -50.86
N ALA A 251 7.74 -7.62 -51.15
CA ALA A 251 6.72 -6.58 -51.08
C ALA A 251 6.49 -6.08 -49.64
N LEU A 252 6.50 -6.98 -48.66
CA LEU A 252 6.35 -6.63 -47.24
C LEU A 252 7.58 -5.88 -46.70
N SER A 253 8.78 -6.14 -47.24
CA SER A 253 10.00 -5.41 -46.88
C SER A 253 9.96 -3.92 -47.25
N TRP A 254 9.03 -3.50 -48.11
CA TRP A 254 8.84 -2.10 -48.50
C TRP A 254 7.92 -1.31 -47.55
N LEU A 255 7.31 -1.99 -46.56
CA LEU A 255 6.37 -1.38 -45.61
C LEU A 255 7.03 -0.95 -44.29
N ASP A 256 8.32 -1.26 -44.09
CA ASP A 256 9.17 -0.75 -43.00
C ASP A 256 9.91 0.53 -43.43
#